data_AF-A0A7R6V5G3-F1
#
_entry.id   AF-A0A7R6V5G3-F1
#
_cell.length_a   1.000
_cell.length_b   1.000
_cell.length_c   1.000
_cell.angle_alpha   90.00
_cell.angle_beta   90.00
_cell.angle_gamma   90.00
#
_symmetry.space_group_name_H-M   'P 1'
#
loop_
_entity.id
_entity.type
_entity.pdbx_description
1 polymer ?
#
loop_
_entity_poly.entity_id
_entity_poly.type
_entity_poly.pdbx_seq_one_letter_code
_entity_poly.pdbx_strand_id
1 'polypeptide(L)' 'MKEKAKNLLKSELVKRGLKYSDLAFLMKQKQYNENADAIRTKINRGTFSFEFFLKVLDAMDAELIVKDKDKKDPG' A
#
# COMPACT_ATOMS: atom_id res chain seq x y z
N MET A 1 -3.85 8.01 -12.39
CA MET A 1 -3.07 7.89 -11.13
C MET A 1 -3.72 6.95 -10.12
N LYS A 2 -5.02 7.12 -9.83
CA LYS A 2 -5.84 6.24 -8.98
C LYS A 2 -5.61 4.73 -9.15
N GLU A 3 -5.74 4.20 -10.37
CA GLU A 3 -5.55 2.77 -10.66
C GLU A 3 -4.11 2.30 -10.37
N LYS A 4 -3.10 3.13 -10.67
CA LYS A 4 -1.70 2.81 -10.37
C LYS A 4 -1.47 2.70 -8.87
N ALA A 5 -1.98 3.65 -8.09
CA ALA A 5 -1.83 3.66 -6.64
C ALA A 5 -2.46 2.42 -5.99
N LYS A 6 -3.70 2.06 -6.36
CA LYS A 6 -4.33 0.86 -5.80
C LYS A 6 -3.66 -0.43 -6.25
N ASN A 7 -3.23 -0.52 -7.50
CA ASN A 7 -2.58 -1.72 -8.03
C ASN A 7 -1.21 -1.92 -7.40
N LEU A 8 -0.49 -0.84 -7.06
CA LEU A 8 0.77 -0.93 -6.32
C LEU A 8 0.55 -1.61 -4.96
N LEU A 9 -0.38 -1.13 -4.14
CA LEU A 9 -0.70 -1.75 -2.85
C LEU A 9 -1.16 -3.21 -2.99
N LYS A 10 -2.04 -3.51 -3.97
CA LYS A 10 -2.50 -4.88 -4.23
C LYS A 10 -1.36 -5.80 -4.64
N SER A 11 -0.48 -5.35 -5.53
CA SER A 11 0.66 -6.14 -5.97
C SER A 11 1.60 -6.46 -4.82
N GLU A 12 1.80 -5.51 -3.91
CA GLU A 12 2.66 -5.69 -2.74
C GLU A 12 2.08 -6.72 -1.76
N LEU A 13 0.76 -6.66 -1.51
CA LEU A 13 0.06 -7.68 -0.72
C LEU A 13 0.23 -9.08 -1.33
N VAL A 14 0.05 -9.21 -2.65
CA VAL A 14 0.21 -10.50 -3.35
C VAL A 14 1.65 -11.01 -3.26
N LYS A 15 2.66 -10.16 -3.50
CA LYS A 15 4.09 -10.53 -3.39
C LYS A 15 4.45 -11.06 -2.00
N ARG A 16 3.80 -10.53 -0.97
CA ARG A 16 4.02 -10.91 0.44
C ARG A 16 3.09 -12.01 0.93
N GLY A 17 2.17 -12.50 0.09
CA GLY A 17 1.18 -13.51 0.48
C GLY A 17 0.16 -13.02 1.52
N LEU A 18 -0.06 -11.71 1.64
CA LEU A 18 -0.91 -11.11 2.65
C LEU A 18 -2.37 -10.96 2.18
N LYS A 19 -3.30 -11.31 3.06
CA LYS A 19 -4.72 -10.97 2.93
C LYS A 19 -4.98 -9.59 3.58
N TYR A 20 -6.16 -9.01 3.32
CA TYR A 20 -6.57 -7.76 3.97
C TYR A 20 -6.71 -7.89 5.49
N SER A 21 -7.01 -9.09 6.01
CA SER A 21 -7.01 -9.37 7.45
C SER A 21 -5.60 -9.24 8.05
N ASP A 22 -4.60 -9.70 7.33
CA ASP A 22 -3.21 -9.69 7.79
C ASP A 22 -2.68 -8.26 7.76
N LEU A 23 -3.00 -7.50 6.70
CA LEU A 23 -2.71 -6.07 6.66
C LEU A 23 -3.39 -5.29 7.82
N ALA A 24 -4.66 -5.58 8.13
CA ALA A 24 -5.34 -4.95 9.25
C ALA A 24 -4.63 -5.25 10.59
N PHE A 25 -4.18 -6.49 10.78
CA PHE A 25 -3.40 -6.88 11.95
C PHE A 25 -2.08 -6.10 12.03
N LEU A 26 -1.31 -6.03 10.93
CA LEU A 26 -0.04 -5.29 10.87
C LEU A 26 -0.23 -3.79 11.13
N MET A 27 -1.25 -3.18 10.52
CA MET A 27 -1.61 -1.78 10.75
C MET A 27 -1.91 -1.53 12.23
N LYS A 28 -2.65 -2.45 12.88
CA LYS A 28 -2.92 -2.36 14.32
C LYS A 28 -1.65 -2.45 15.18
N GLN A 29 -0.66 -3.28 14.80
CA GLN A 29 0.62 -3.34 15.52
C GLN A 29 1.37 -2.00 15.48
N LYS A 30 1.22 -1.23 14.40
CA LYS A 30 1.77 0.13 14.25
C LYS A 30 0.83 1.23 14.78
N GLN A 31 -0.22 0.87 15.53
CA GLN A 31 -1.23 1.79 16.10
C GLN A 31 -2.09 2.51 15.05
N TYR A 32 -2.20 1.96 13.83
CA TYR A 32 -3.12 2.44 12.81
C TYR A 32 -4.47 1.73 12.96
N ASN A 33 -5.47 2.46 13.43
CA ASN A 33 -6.81 1.93 13.71
C ASN A 33 -7.65 1.77 12.43
N GLU A 34 -7.33 0.76 11.64
CA GLU A 34 -8.07 0.38 10.44
C GLU A 34 -8.56 -1.08 10.57
N ASN A 35 -9.76 -1.37 10.07
CA ASN A 35 -10.27 -2.75 10.00
C ASN A 35 -10.17 -3.29 8.57
N ALA A 36 -10.22 -4.62 8.42
CA ALA A 36 -9.98 -5.29 7.15
C ALA A 36 -10.97 -4.87 6.03
N ASP A 37 -12.24 -4.64 6.37
CA ASP A 37 -13.26 -4.25 5.40
C ASP A 37 -13.12 -2.79 4.94
N ALA A 38 -12.76 -1.89 5.87
CA ALA A 38 -12.43 -0.51 5.57
C ALA A 38 -11.20 -0.43 4.66
N ILE A 39 -10.14 -1.18 4.96
CA ILE A 39 -8.93 -1.29 4.15
C ILE A 39 -9.28 -1.82 2.76
N ARG A 40 -9.99 -2.95 2.68
CA ARG A 40 -10.41 -3.56 1.41
C ARG A 40 -11.21 -2.56 0.57
N THR A 41 -12.16 -1.86 1.19
CA THR A 41 -13.01 -0.87 0.50
C THR A 41 -12.20 0.30 -0.01
N LYS A 42 -11.33 0.88 0.83
CA LYS A 42 -10.44 1.99 0.47
C LYS A 42 -9.53 1.60 -0.71
N ILE A 43 -8.83 0.48 -0.60
CA ILE A 43 -7.90 0.00 -1.63
C ILE A 43 -8.66 -0.32 -2.92
N ASN A 44 -9.79 -1.04 -2.87
CA ASN A 44 -10.56 -1.38 -4.07
C ASN A 44 -11.14 -0.14 -4.77
N ARG A 45 -11.68 0.82 -4.00
CA ARG A 45 -12.21 2.07 -4.54
C ARG A 45 -11.11 2.99 -5.06
N GLY A 46 -9.89 2.91 -4.50
CA GLY A 46 -8.72 3.70 -4.92
C GLY A 46 -8.74 5.18 -4.53
N THR A 47 -9.65 5.59 -3.63
CA THR A 47 -9.84 6.99 -3.21
C THR A 47 -9.41 7.21 -1.76
N PHE A 48 -8.21 6.74 -1.41
CA PHE A 48 -7.60 6.93 -0.09
C PHE A 48 -6.64 8.13 -0.09
N SER A 49 -6.37 8.68 1.09
CA SER A 49 -5.37 9.73 1.26
C SER A 49 -3.96 9.19 1.05
N PHE A 50 -3.02 10.08 0.74
CA PHE A 50 -1.60 9.71 0.68
C PHE A 50 -1.07 9.24 2.05
N GLU A 51 -1.56 9.82 3.15
CA GLU A 51 -1.26 9.37 4.50
C GLU A 51 -1.66 7.89 4.72
N PHE A 52 -2.87 7.50 4.30
CA PHE A 52 -3.29 6.09 4.36
C PHE A 52 -2.38 5.20 3.53
N PHE A 53 -1.99 5.65 2.34
CA PHE A 53 -1.06 4.91 1.49
C PHE A 53 0.28 4.67 2.18
N LEU A 54 0.87 5.70 2.81
CA LEU A 54 2.12 5.57 3.56
C LEU A 54 1.97 4.66 4.78
N LYS A 55 0.84 4.74 5.51
CA LYS A 55 0.55 3.83 6.64
C LYS A 55 0.49 2.37 6.20
N VAL A 56 -0.07 2.09 5.02
CA VAL A 56 -0.09 0.72 4.48
C VAL A 56 1.32 0.25 4.13
N LEU A 57 2.15 1.12 3.55
CA LEU A 57 3.55 0.78 3.28
C LEU A 57 4.36 0.55 4.56
N ASP A 58 4.24 1.43 5.56
CA ASP A 58 4.90 1.25 6.86
C ASP A 58 4.44 -0.01 7.58
N ALA A 59 3.14 -0.34 7.54
CA ALA A 59 2.63 -1.59 8.12
C ALA A 59 3.19 -2.84 7.44
N MET A 60 3.56 -2.74 6.16
CA MET A 60 4.24 -3.82 5.43
C MET A 60 5.77 -3.70 5.50
N ASP A 61 6.34 -2.70 6.19
CA ASP A 61 7.77 -2.37 6.11
C ASP A 61 8.26 -2.33 4.65
N ALA A 62 7.53 -1.57 3.82
CA ALA A 62 7.79 -1.38 2.39
C ALA A 62 8.27 0.03 2.09
N GLU A 63 9.20 0.17 1.15
CA GLU A 63 9.73 1.47 0.72
C GLU A 63 9.10 1.93 -0.60
N LEU A 64 8.77 3.23 -0.69
CA LEU A 64 8.29 3.85 -1.92
C LEU A 64 9.45 4.50 -2.67
N ILE A 65 9.78 3.97 -3.84
CA ILE A 65 10.77 4.56 -4.74
C ILE A 65 10.04 5.21 -5.92
N VAL A 66 10.21 6.52 -6.08
CA VAL A 66 9.74 7.27 -7.25
C VAL A 66 10.91 7.44 -8.21
N LYS A 67 10.77 6.90 -9.43
CA LYS A 67 11.77 7.06 -10.48
C LYS A 67 11.32 8.15 -11.45
N ASP A 68 12.20 9.09 -11.74
CA ASP A 68 12.02 10.01 -12.86
C ASP A 68 12.11 9.24 -14.17
N LYS A 69 11.26 9.60 -15.14
CA LYS A 69 11.19 8.90 -16.43
C LYS A 69 12.43 9.09 -17.31
N ASP A 70 13.36 9.99 -16.94
CA ASP A 70 14.40 10.51 -17.83
C ASP A 70 15.85 10.32 -17.36
N LYS A 71 16.11 9.45 -16.38
CA LYS A 71 17.48 8.94 -16.19
C LYS A 71 17.58 7.53 -16.76
N LYS A 72 18.05 7.44 -18.01
CA LYS A 72 18.67 6.21 -18.52
C LYS A 72 19.72 5.77 -17.50
N ASP A 73 19.60 4.54 -17.03
CA ASP A 73 20.62 3.84 -16.27
C ASP A 73 21.93 3.91 -17.05
N PRO A 74 22.99 4.59 -16.55
CA PRO A 74 24.25 4.66 -17.25
C PRO A 74 25.10 3.43 -16.95
N GLY A 75 24.66 2.25 -17.38
CA GLY A 75 25.47 1.04 -17.44
C GLY A 75 25.63 0.26 -16.14
#